data_AF-A0AAD8AJ04-F1
#
_entry.id   AF-A0AAD8AJ04-F1
#
_cell.length_a   1.000
_cell.length_b   1.000
_cell.length_c   1.000
_cell.angle_alpha   90.00
_cell.angle_beta   90.00
_cell.angle_gamma   90.00
#
_symmetry.space_group_name_H-M   'P 1'
#
loop_
_entity.id
_entity.type
_entity.pdbx_description
1 polymer ?
#
loop_
_entity_poly.entity_id
_entity_poly.type
_entity_poly.pdbx_seq_one_letter_code
_entity_poly.pdbx_strand_id
1 'polypeptide(L)' 'MAEALRDYGYTVYEEVHGVATNGSNRRIDIIAFRPSSKTGMILDPTIRFEAHSGQPEEVD' A
#
# COMPACT_ATOMS: atom_id res chain seq x y z
N MET A 1 6.12 -4.49 -10.44
CA MET A 1 6.25 -5.24 -9.16
C MET A 1 5.01 -6.08 -8.87
N ALA A 2 3.81 -5.52 -8.91
CA ALA A 2 2.56 -6.27 -8.69
C ALA A 2 2.38 -7.46 -9.66
N GLU A 3 2.64 -7.24 -10.96
CA GLU A 3 2.55 -8.28 -11.99
C GLU A 3 3.53 -9.44 -11.73
N ALA A 4 4.81 -9.13 -11.45
CA ALA A 4 5.78 -10.16 -11.08
C ALA A 4 5.32 -10.99 -9.86
N LEU A 5 4.74 -10.35 -8.83
CA LEU A 5 4.21 -11.08 -7.67
C LEU A 5 3.05 -12.01 -8.05
N ARG A 6 2.18 -11.60 -8.99
CA ARG A 6 1.12 -12.45 -9.54
C ARG A 6 1.71 -13.65 -10.29
N ASP A 7 2.75 -13.43 -11.09
CA ASP A 7 3.46 -14.50 -11.81
C ASP A 7 4.14 -15.50 -10.84
N TYR A 8 4.60 -15.02 -9.68
CA TYR A 8 5.09 -15.86 -8.58
C TYR A 8 3.97 -16.54 -7.76
N GLY A 9 2.71 -16.45 -8.20
CA GLY A 9 1.56 -17.11 -7.59
C GLY A 9 1.03 -16.43 -6.33
N TYR A 10 1.29 -15.13 -6.14
CA TYR A 10 0.65 -14.35 -5.09
C TYR A 10 -0.68 -13.78 -5.57
N THR A 11 -1.66 -13.74 -4.67
CA THR A 11 -2.81 -12.85 -4.80
C THR A 11 -2.36 -11.44 -4.44
N VAL A 12 -2.54 -10.50 -5.37
CA VAL A 12 -2.03 -9.13 -5.23
C VAL A 12 -3.16 -8.12 -5.40
N TYR A 13 -3.31 -7.25 -4.40
CA TYR A 13 -4.21 -6.08 -4.39
C TYR A 13 -3.39 -4.81 -4.42
N GLU A 14 -3.83 -3.83 -5.19
CA GLU A 14 -3.17 -2.53 -5.36
C GLU A 14 -4.10 -1.42 -4.82
N GLU A 15 -3.52 -0.34 -4.30
CA GLU A 15 -4.23 0.86 -3.80
C GLU A 15 -5.33 0.56 -2.77
N VAL A 16 -5.03 -0.30 -1.82
CA VAL A 16 -5.98 -0.76 -0.81
C VAL A 16 -6.22 0.33 0.22
N HIS A 17 -7.49 0.68 0.41
CA HIS A 17 -7.92 1.60 1.46
C HIS A 17 -8.19 0.81 2.74
N GLY A 18 -7.58 1.24 3.84
CA GLY A 18 -7.78 0.68 5.17
C GLY A 18 -8.19 1.76 6.16
N VAL A 19 -9.11 1.40 7.06
CA VAL A 19 -9.47 2.27 8.20
C VAL A 19 -8.73 1.73 9.42
N ALA A 20 -7.88 2.57 10.01
CA ALA A 20 -7.23 2.26 11.27
C ALA A 20 -8.24 2.25 12.43
N THR A 21 -7.92 1.56 13.52
CA THR A 21 -8.78 1.47 14.71
C THR A 21 -9.08 2.82 15.37
N ASN A 22 -8.26 3.84 15.12
CA ASN A 22 -8.50 5.22 15.55
C ASN A 22 -9.31 6.06 14.55
N GLY A 23 -9.86 5.46 13.49
CA GLY A 23 -10.62 6.14 12.45
C GLY A 23 -9.78 6.84 11.39
N SER A 24 -8.45 6.77 11.46
CA SER A 24 -7.57 7.34 10.44
C SER A 24 -7.62 6.51 9.15
N ASN A 25 -7.66 7.19 8.01
CA ASN A 25 -7.55 6.56 6.70
C ASN A 25 -6.09 6.22 6.42
N ARG A 26 -5.81 4.95 6.16
CA ARG A 26 -4.51 4.47 5.69
C ARG A 26 -4.67 3.95 4.28
N ARG A 27 -3.71 4.26 3.41
CA ARG A 27 -3.64 3.72 2.06
C ARG A 27 -2.43 2.80 2.00
N ILE A 28 -2.63 1.61 1.48
CA ILE A 28 -1.57 0.64 1.22
C ILE A 28 -1.42 0.55 -0.29
N ASP A 29 -0.19 0.76 -0.78
CA ASP A 29 0.05 0.69 -2.22
C ASP A 29 -0.12 -0.72 -2.76
N ILE A 30 0.46 -1.75 -2.12
CA ILE A 30 0.32 -3.15 -2.54
C ILE A 30 0.19 -4.10 -1.34
N ILE A 31 -0.79 -5.00 -1.39
CA ILE A 31 -0.91 -6.17 -0.50
C ILE A 31 -0.72 -7.42 -1.36
N ALA A 32 0.22 -8.29 -0.98
CA ALA A 32 0.46 -9.57 -1.64
C ALA A 32 0.42 -10.72 -0.64
N PHE A 33 -0.35 -11.77 -0.90
CA PHE A 33 -0.38 -12.97 -0.06
C PHE A 33 -0.59 -14.23 -0.88
N ARG A 34 -0.17 -15.38 -0.34
CA ARG A 34 -0.49 -16.68 -0.93
C ARG A 34 -1.63 -17.32 -0.15
N PRO A 35 -2.75 -17.71 -0.78
CA PRO A 35 -3.88 -18.34 -0.09
C PRO A 35 -3.49 -19.61 0.68
N SER A 36 -2.48 -20.34 0.20
CA SER A 36 -1.95 -21.55 0.83
C SER A 36 -0.93 -21.28 1.95
N SER A 37 -0.52 -20.02 2.16
CA SER A 37 0.45 -19.62 3.18
C SER A 37 -0.21 -18.77 4.25
N LYS A 38 0.28 -18.86 5.50
CA LYS A 38 -0.11 -17.95 6.59
C LYS A 38 0.67 -16.62 6.56
N THR A 39 1.41 -16.37 5.48
CA THR A 39 2.26 -15.17 5.33
C THR A 39 1.74 -14.29 4.19
N GLY A 40 1.75 -12.99 4.46
CA GLY A 40 1.45 -11.94 3.50
C GLY A 40 2.47 -10.80 3.63
N MET A 41 2.55 -9.98 2.61
CA MET A 41 3.45 -8.85 2.50
C MET A 41 2.63 -7.59 2.23
N ILE A 42 2.97 -6.53 2.95
CA ILE A 42 2.50 -5.18 2.69
C ILE A 42 3.69 -4.44 2.10
N LEU A 43 3.54 -3.94 0.88
CA LEU A 43 4.55 -3.16 0.18
C LEU A 43 3.99 -1.75 0.01
N ASP A 44 4.64 -0.80 0.68
CA ASP A 44 4.30 0.62 0.63
C ASP A 44 5.60 1.38 0.31
N PRO A 45 5.97 1.53 -0.98
CA PRO A 45 7.17 2.26 -1.36
C PRO A 45 7.04 3.71 -0.90
N THR A 46 7.70 4.03 0.21
CA THR A 46 7.65 5.32 0.90
C THR A 46 8.23 6.49 0.08
N ILE A 47 8.85 6.23 -1.08
CA ILE A 47 9.27 7.28 -2.01
C ILE A 47 8.11 7.59 -2.95
N ARG A 48 7.19 8.42 -2.47
CA ARG A 48 6.30 9.18 -3.36
C ARG A 48 7.13 10.36 -3.85
N PHE A 49 7.57 10.33 -5.11
CA PHE A 49 8.11 11.55 -5.72
C PHE A 49 6.98 12.59 -5.71
N GLU A 50 7.01 13.49 -4.74
CA GLU A 50 6.15 14.67 -4.69
C GLU A 50 6.49 15.58 -5.87
N ALA A 51 5.88 15.33 -7.01
CA ALA A 51 5.62 16.39 -7.98
C ALA A 51 4.23 16.97 -7.67
N HIS A 52 4.05 17.53 -6.46
CA HIS A 52 2.88 18.35 -6.15
C HIS A 52 3.33 19.65 -5.48
N SER A 53 3.18 20.74 -6.24
CA SER A 53 3.44 22.13 -5.88
C SER A 53 2.46 22.70 -4.84
N GLY A 54 2.04 21.89 -3.87
CA GLY A 54 0.92 22.22 -2.98
C GLY A 54 0.84 21.29 -1.78
N GLN A 55 1.91 21.17 -1.01
CA GLN A 55 1.75 20.83 0.40
C GLN A 55 1.08 22.03 1.10
N PRO A 56 0.01 21.84 1.88
CA PRO A 56 -0.48 22.90 2.75
C PRO A 56 0.55 23.14 3.87
N GLU A 57 0.87 24.41 4.12
CA GLU A 57 1.72 24.83 5.23
C GLU A 57 1.22 24.25 6.56
N GLU A 58 2.18 23.91 7.42
CA GLU A 58 2.01 23.60 8.83
C GLU A 58 0.92 24.49 9.47
N VAL A 59 -0.03 23.85 10.16
CA VAL A 59 -0.89 24.57 11.10
C VAL A 59 -0.15 24.68 12.44
N ASP A 60 0.06 25.91 12.87
CA ASP A 60 0.64 26.34 14.15
C ASP A 60 -0.11 25.75 15.37
#